data_AF-A0AAJ7RE72-F1
#
_entry.id   AF-A0AAJ7RE72-F1
#
_cell.length_a   1.000
_cell.length_b   1.000
_cell.length_c   1.000
_cell.angle_alpha   90.00
_cell.angle_beta   90.00
_cell.angle_gamma   90.00
#
_symmetry.space_group_name_H-M   'P 1'
#
loop_
_entity.id
_entity.type
_entity.pdbx_description
1 polymer ?
#
loop_
_entity_poly.entity_id
_entity_poly.type
_entity_poly.pdbx_seq_one_letter_code
_entity_poly.pdbx_strand_id
1 'polypeptide(L)'
;MEWRRFFGGRWCTSLSVDMVTMSSEKSACRRKPAENNGSKAGAEQPGGRGRIDVPYHRQESVDQPANATTTASCAEDTPNYLVYKKMESIVEKMLDEVTGVPVKTVKSFMTKIPSVFTGTDLISWMMKNMDIEDQEALHVAHLMAAHGYFFPIDDHCLTVKNDNTFYRFQTPYFWPSNCWEPENTDYAVYLCKRTMQNKTRLELADYEAENLARLQKMFSRKWEFIFMQAEAQSKVDKKRDKLERKVLDSQERAFWDVHRPMPGCVNTTEMDIKKACRSHKPVVKGSKHLQLGVAGGRISPTHTDSDLPSPLESLQKEISLLKQRLDRRNIKLSKVAEALIGYFEQYAEYDPFITQPEFTNPWISDNPEMWEQEKLAKEISARRVKRWAFSLQELLQDPIGREQFIRFLDKEFSGENLKFWEAVQELKTLPQRDVQAKVEEIWNEYLGADASCPINVDSQSFEMTKRNLEKPDRWSFDIAAAHVYHLMKSDSYSRYLRSEMYKDFLNGSKKKTSVKGIRSIVSFTGRKDPAGS
;
A
#
# COMPACT_ATOMS: atom_id res chain seq x y z
N MET A 1 40.45 -22.09 -55.09
CA MET A 1 39.07 -22.26 -55.59
C MET A 1 38.18 -22.18 -54.35
N GLU A 2 37.60 -21.03 -53.96
CA GLU A 2 36.51 -20.28 -54.63
C GLU A 2 35.24 -21.14 -54.82
N TRP A 3 34.01 -20.78 -54.40
CA TRP A 3 33.46 -19.55 -53.76
C TRP A 3 32.03 -19.84 -53.17
N ARG A 4 31.54 -19.00 -52.24
CA ARG A 4 30.11 -18.81 -51.82
C ARG A 4 29.49 -19.96 -50.97
N ARG A 5 28.60 -19.72 -50.00
CA ARG A 5 27.76 -18.54 -49.63
C ARG A 5 27.51 -18.54 -48.10
N PHE A 6 27.60 -17.38 -47.43
CA PHE A 6 27.21 -17.20 -46.02
C PHE A 6 26.06 -16.18 -45.93
N PHE A 7 24.99 -16.50 -45.20
CA PHE A 7 23.99 -15.54 -44.71
C PHE A 7 23.45 -16.04 -43.37
N GLY A 8 24.00 -15.51 -42.28
CA GLY A 8 23.46 -15.64 -40.92
C GLY A 8 23.31 -14.23 -40.33
N GLY A 9 22.09 -13.86 -39.93
CA GLY A 9 21.80 -12.52 -39.44
C GLY A 9 22.38 -12.31 -38.04
N ARG A 10 23.06 -11.18 -37.83
CA ARG A 10 23.45 -10.75 -36.47
C ARG A 10 22.28 -9.98 -35.87
N TRP A 11 21.86 -10.39 -34.68
CA TRP A 11 21.09 -9.52 -33.80
C TRP A 11 22.03 -8.42 -33.28
N CYS A 12 21.65 -7.16 -33.50
CA CYS A 12 22.47 -6.02 -33.12
C CYS A 12 22.14 -5.60 -31.69
N THR A 13 22.70 -6.31 -30.72
CA THR A 13 22.85 -5.80 -29.36
C THR A 13 23.95 -4.73 -29.35
N SER A 14 23.76 -3.67 -28.55
CA SER A 14 24.53 -2.42 -28.56
C SER A 14 24.31 -1.49 -29.77
N LEU A 15 23.46 -0.49 -29.56
CA LEU A 15 23.41 0.76 -30.32
C LEU A 15 23.09 1.87 -29.31
N SER A 16 24.10 2.64 -28.88
CA SER A 16 23.87 3.86 -28.11
C SER A 16 23.08 4.86 -28.94
N VAL A 17 22.01 5.40 -28.35
CA VAL A 17 21.26 6.52 -28.91
C VAL A 17 21.77 7.79 -28.24
N ASP A 18 22.77 8.42 -28.86
CA ASP A 18 23.26 9.73 -28.43
C ASP A 18 22.24 10.81 -28.80
N MET A 19 21.35 11.14 -27.88
CA MET A 19 20.62 12.40 -27.91
C MET A 19 21.59 13.54 -27.59
N VAL A 20 21.91 14.37 -28.59
CA VAL A 20 22.64 15.62 -28.37
C VAL A 20 21.71 16.61 -27.67
N THR A 21 21.83 16.72 -26.34
CA THR A 21 21.19 17.75 -25.52
C THR A 21 22.17 18.89 -25.24
N MET A 22 21.65 20.12 -25.13
CA MET A 22 22.46 21.33 -24.92
C MET A 22 22.33 21.82 -23.47
N SER A 23 23.29 21.46 -22.61
CA SER A 23 23.43 22.06 -21.29
C SER A 23 24.01 23.48 -21.40
N SER A 24 23.15 24.50 -21.36
CA SER A 24 23.54 25.90 -21.44
C SER A 24 23.78 26.52 -20.07
N GLU A 25 24.94 26.25 -19.46
CA GLU A 25 25.40 26.94 -18.26
C GLU A 25 26.88 27.34 -18.33
N LYS A 26 27.15 28.58 -18.75
CA LYS A 26 28.33 29.38 -18.38
C LYS A 26 28.24 30.81 -18.93
N SER A 27 27.62 31.71 -18.16
CA SER A 27 27.75 33.17 -18.33
C SER A 27 27.33 33.91 -17.05
N ALA A 28 28.16 33.82 -15.99
CA ALA A 28 28.05 34.69 -14.83
C ALA A 28 29.44 34.97 -14.22
N CYS A 29 29.67 36.24 -13.88
CA CYS A 29 30.94 36.86 -13.47
C CYS A 29 31.83 36.08 -12.47
N ARG A 30 33.14 36.05 -12.72
CA ARG A 30 34.17 35.97 -11.67
C ARG A 30 34.91 37.31 -11.53
N ARG A 31 34.79 37.95 -10.36
CA ARG A 31 35.70 39.01 -9.92
C ARG A 31 36.97 38.36 -9.35
N LYS A 32 38.15 38.98 -9.55
CA LYS A 32 39.39 38.63 -8.82
C LYS A 32 39.32 39.13 -7.37
N PRO A 33 39.99 38.44 -6.44
CA PRO A 33 41.23 38.96 -5.82
C PRO A 33 42.40 37.98 -6.09
N ALA A 34 43.64 38.41 -6.34
CA ALA A 34 44.57 39.25 -5.56
C ALA A 34 45.36 38.44 -4.51
N GLU A 35 46.67 38.67 -4.47
CA GLU A 35 47.70 37.81 -3.89
C GLU A 35 47.86 37.98 -2.37
N ASN A 36 48.45 36.98 -1.69
CA ASN A 36 49.63 37.28 -0.86
C ASN A 36 50.54 36.05 -0.63
N ASN A 37 51.82 36.32 -0.37
CA ASN A 37 52.89 35.33 -0.18
C ASN A 37 53.00 34.81 1.27
N GLY A 38 53.55 33.61 1.42
CA GLY A 38 54.07 33.06 2.68
C GLY A 38 54.91 31.80 2.41
N SER A 39 56.17 31.76 2.88
CA SER A 39 57.18 30.77 2.41
C SER A 39 57.86 30.01 3.55
N LYS A 40 58.29 28.75 3.27
CA LYS A 40 59.28 27.92 4.03
C LYS A 40 58.87 27.54 5.46
N ALA A 41 59.31 26.45 6.13
CA ALA A 41 60.12 25.23 5.83
C ALA A 41 59.50 24.05 6.65
N GLY A 42 60.04 22.83 6.85
CA GLY A 42 61.26 22.13 6.40
C GLY A 42 61.90 21.29 7.54
N ALA A 43 62.42 20.08 7.23
CA ALA A 43 63.11 19.12 8.14
C ALA A 43 62.22 18.46 9.25
N GLU A 44 62.48 17.26 9.81
CA GLU A 44 63.38 16.13 9.49
C GLU A 44 62.87 14.83 10.19
N GLN A 45 63.43 13.65 9.83
CA GLN A 45 63.26 12.35 10.53
C GLN A 45 64.28 12.24 11.72
N PRO A 46 64.57 11.09 12.42
CA PRO A 46 64.07 9.70 12.30
C PRO A 46 63.83 8.93 13.63
N GLY A 47 63.46 7.64 13.53
CA GLY A 47 63.55 6.68 14.64
C GLY A 47 62.71 5.41 14.45
N GLY A 48 63.32 4.28 14.08
CA GLY A 48 62.62 3.01 13.84
C GLY A 48 62.96 1.90 14.84
N ARG A 49 62.17 0.80 14.81
CA ARG A 49 62.51 -0.56 15.25
C ARG A 49 61.52 -1.55 14.59
N GLY A 50 61.99 -2.76 14.25
CA GLY A 50 61.17 -3.82 13.59
C GLY A 50 60.12 -4.46 14.52
N ARG A 51 59.39 -5.51 14.10
CA ARG A 51 59.71 -6.54 13.08
C ARG A 51 58.45 -7.36 12.73
N ILE A 52 58.58 -8.25 11.73
CA ILE A 52 57.74 -9.42 11.35
C ILE A 52 56.85 -9.20 10.11
N ASP A 53 57.27 -9.82 9.02
CA ASP A 53 56.58 -9.93 7.73
C ASP A 53 55.53 -11.05 7.72
N VAL A 54 54.42 -10.83 7.02
CA VAL A 54 53.57 -11.88 6.44
C VAL A 54 53.17 -11.41 5.04
N PRO A 55 53.37 -12.20 3.96
CA PRO A 55 53.23 -11.70 2.60
C PRO A 55 51.77 -11.74 2.12
N TYR A 56 51.33 -10.68 1.45
CA TYR A 56 50.13 -10.73 0.60
C TYR A 56 50.34 -9.97 -0.72
N HIS A 57 49.66 -10.44 -1.77
CA HIS A 57 49.96 -10.09 -3.16
C HIS A 57 49.80 -8.60 -3.48
N ARG A 58 50.79 -8.06 -4.20
CA ARG A 58 50.65 -6.85 -5.02
C ARG A 58 49.62 -7.11 -6.12
N GLN A 59 48.55 -6.33 -6.15
CA GLN A 59 47.69 -6.16 -7.32
C GLN A 59 47.86 -4.74 -7.84
N GLU A 60 48.14 -4.60 -9.14
CA GLU A 60 48.42 -3.32 -9.76
C GLU A 60 47.12 -2.54 -10.00
N SER A 61 47.07 -1.30 -9.50
CA SER A 61 45.96 -0.38 -9.76
C SER A 61 46.10 0.22 -11.16
N VAL A 62 45.26 -0.23 -12.09
CA VAL A 62 45.10 0.43 -13.39
C VAL A 62 44.18 1.63 -13.22
N ASP A 63 44.74 2.84 -13.31
CA ASP A 63 43.95 4.07 -13.35
C ASP A 63 43.03 4.08 -14.58
N GLN A 64 41.72 4.23 -14.36
CA GLN A 64 40.77 4.62 -15.41
C GLN A 64 40.29 6.06 -15.16
N PRO A 65 40.16 6.89 -16.21
CA PRO A 65 39.85 8.31 -16.05
C PRO A 65 38.41 8.52 -15.59
N ALA A 66 38.24 9.20 -14.46
CA ALA A 66 36.93 9.63 -13.97
C ALA A 66 36.33 10.73 -14.87
N ASN A 67 35.42 10.32 -15.77
CA ASN A 67 34.48 11.20 -16.46
C ASN A 67 33.11 10.51 -16.54
N ALA A 68 32.46 10.36 -15.37
CA ALA A 68 31.07 9.97 -15.30
C ALA A 68 30.19 11.23 -15.27
N THR A 69 29.44 11.45 -16.36
CA THR A 69 28.46 12.52 -16.48
C THR A 69 27.36 12.36 -15.43
N THR A 70 26.97 13.44 -14.76
CA THR A 70 25.96 13.45 -13.70
C THR A 70 24.53 13.34 -14.24
N THR A 71 24.06 12.12 -14.51
CA THR A 71 22.62 11.81 -14.72
C THR A 71 22.29 10.38 -14.31
N ALA A 72 21.95 10.17 -13.04
CA ALA A 72 21.05 9.11 -12.55
C ALA A 72 20.85 9.28 -11.04
N SER A 73 19.65 9.71 -10.61
CA SER A 73 19.11 9.22 -9.33
C SER A 73 19.08 7.70 -9.41
N CYS A 74 19.41 6.96 -8.35
CA CYS A 74 19.47 5.51 -8.45
C CYS A 74 18.10 4.98 -8.91
N ALA A 75 18.06 4.21 -10.01
CA ALA A 75 16.81 3.64 -10.50
C ALA A 75 16.14 2.72 -9.45
N GLU A 76 16.92 2.23 -8.47
CA GLU A 76 16.44 1.47 -7.33
C GLU A 76 15.61 2.31 -6.32
N ASP A 77 15.75 3.64 -6.32
CA ASP A 77 15.10 4.55 -5.37
C ASP A 77 13.67 4.95 -5.80
N THR A 78 13.24 4.66 -7.05
CA THR A 78 11.85 4.95 -7.43
C THR A 78 10.87 4.00 -6.70
N PRO A 79 9.81 4.51 -6.07
CA PRO A 79 8.88 3.68 -5.29
C PRO A 79 8.01 2.73 -6.13
N ASN A 80 8.18 2.74 -7.46
CA ASN A 80 7.59 1.78 -8.40
C ASN A 80 8.61 0.75 -8.94
N TYR A 81 9.89 0.83 -8.57
CA TYR A 81 11.00 0.04 -9.14
C TYR A 81 10.73 -1.46 -9.17
N LEU A 82 10.24 -2.02 -8.04
CA LEU A 82 9.93 -3.44 -7.92
C LEU A 82 8.78 -3.90 -8.83
N VAL A 83 7.89 -3.00 -9.24
CA VAL A 83 6.82 -3.31 -10.20
C VAL A 83 7.40 -3.38 -11.60
N TYR A 84 8.20 -2.39 -12.00
CA TYR A 84 8.90 -2.38 -13.29
C TYR A 84 9.79 -3.61 -13.45
N LYS A 85 10.59 -3.97 -12.43
CA LYS A 85 11.44 -5.18 -12.49
C LYS A 85 10.66 -6.49 -12.60
N LYS A 86 9.45 -6.57 -12.03
CA LYS A 86 8.56 -7.72 -12.24
C LYS A 86 7.99 -7.77 -13.66
N MET A 87 7.55 -6.64 -14.21
CA MET A 87 7.07 -6.55 -15.59
C MET A 87 8.19 -6.91 -16.58
N GLU A 88 9.40 -6.38 -16.37
CA GLU A 88 10.58 -6.65 -17.19
C GLU A 88 10.95 -8.13 -17.21
N SER A 89 10.95 -8.80 -16.05
CA SER A 89 11.20 -10.24 -15.97
C SER A 89 10.14 -11.09 -16.69
N ILE A 90 8.91 -10.58 -16.85
CA ILE A 90 7.88 -11.22 -17.69
C ILE A 90 8.18 -10.96 -19.17
N VAL A 91 8.52 -9.72 -19.57
CA VAL A 91 8.89 -9.36 -20.95
C VAL A 91 10.11 -10.14 -21.43
N GLU A 92 11.13 -10.32 -20.59
CA GLU A 92 12.32 -11.12 -20.89
C GLU A 92 11.95 -12.57 -21.24
N LYS A 93 10.99 -13.18 -20.52
CA LYS A 93 10.46 -14.52 -20.84
C LYS A 93 9.61 -14.52 -22.11
N MET A 94 8.83 -13.46 -22.35
CA MET A 94 8.07 -13.29 -23.59
C MET A 94 8.98 -13.15 -24.83
N LEU A 95 10.24 -12.71 -24.64
CA LEU A 95 11.25 -12.53 -25.68
C LEU A 95 12.14 -13.76 -25.90
N ASP A 96 11.97 -14.85 -25.13
CA ASP A 96 12.76 -16.07 -25.29
C ASP A 96 12.58 -16.73 -26.68
N GLU A 97 13.67 -17.15 -27.31
CA GLU A 97 13.67 -17.62 -28.72
C GLU A 97 12.88 -18.92 -28.93
N VAL A 98 12.69 -19.73 -27.87
CA VAL A 98 12.10 -21.08 -27.96
C VAL A 98 10.72 -21.14 -27.30
N THR A 99 10.58 -20.49 -26.16
CA THR A 99 9.41 -20.55 -25.27
C THR A 99 8.59 -19.26 -25.24
N GLY A 100 9.10 -18.16 -25.81
CA GLY A 100 8.48 -16.84 -25.82
C GLY A 100 7.27 -16.69 -26.75
N VAL A 101 6.80 -15.46 -26.89
CA VAL A 101 5.70 -15.07 -27.77
C VAL A 101 6.21 -15.11 -29.24
N PRO A 102 5.51 -15.79 -30.16
CA PRO A 102 6.05 -16.06 -31.50
C PRO A 102 6.04 -14.82 -32.42
N VAL A 103 7.11 -14.01 -32.34
CA VAL A 103 7.32 -12.80 -33.16
C VAL A 103 7.62 -13.16 -34.62
N LYS A 104 6.86 -12.58 -35.55
CA LYS A 104 6.90 -12.88 -36.99
C LYS A 104 7.07 -11.61 -37.83
N THR A 105 7.45 -11.78 -39.10
CA THR A 105 7.35 -10.72 -40.12
C THR A 105 6.19 -11.02 -41.05
N VAL A 106 5.11 -10.26 -40.92
CA VAL A 106 3.89 -10.43 -41.72
C VAL A 106 4.10 -9.80 -43.10
N LYS A 107 3.71 -10.53 -44.15
CA LYS A 107 3.70 -10.07 -45.54
C LYS A 107 2.26 -10.10 -46.03
N SER A 108 1.79 -8.99 -46.57
CA SER A 108 0.51 -8.88 -47.27
C SER A 108 0.75 -8.25 -48.65
N PHE A 109 -0.29 -8.15 -49.46
CA PHE A 109 -0.21 -7.46 -50.75
C PHE A 109 0.22 -6.00 -50.53
N MET A 110 1.30 -5.58 -51.21
CA MET A 110 1.96 -4.27 -51.08
C MET A 110 2.59 -3.90 -49.71
N THR A 111 2.42 -4.68 -48.63
CA THR A 111 2.95 -4.34 -47.30
C THR A 111 3.75 -5.46 -46.63
N LYS A 112 4.83 -5.06 -45.94
CA LYS A 112 5.66 -5.93 -45.09
C LYS A 112 5.78 -5.26 -43.72
N ILE A 113 5.36 -5.96 -42.67
CA ILE A 113 5.35 -5.50 -41.28
C ILE A 113 6.35 -6.40 -40.50
N PRO A 114 7.48 -5.84 -40.04
CA PRO A 114 8.52 -6.62 -39.38
C PRO A 114 8.23 -6.77 -37.88
N SER A 115 8.71 -7.86 -37.29
CA SER A 115 8.80 -8.08 -35.84
C SER A 115 7.52 -7.72 -35.08
N VAL A 116 6.43 -8.43 -35.36
CA VAL A 116 5.12 -8.28 -34.69
C VAL A 116 4.60 -9.64 -34.21
N PHE A 117 3.74 -9.61 -33.20
CA PHE A 117 2.97 -10.75 -32.69
C PHE A 117 1.49 -10.36 -32.59
N THR A 118 0.57 -11.32 -32.48
CA THR A 118 -0.86 -11.03 -32.31
C THR A 118 -1.24 -10.96 -30.82
N GLY A 119 -2.36 -10.32 -30.51
CA GLY A 119 -2.94 -10.34 -29.17
C GLY A 119 -3.29 -11.75 -28.73
N THR A 120 -3.88 -12.57 -29.60
CA THR A 120 -4.13 -14.01 -29.36
C THR A 120 -2.86 -14.80 -29.02
N ASP A 121 -1.76 -14.59 -29.74
CA ASP A 121 -0.47 -15.25 -29.45
C ASP A 121 0.07 -14.81 -28.06
N LEU A 122 -0.10 -13.54 -27.68
CA LEU A 122 0.29 -13.01 -26.36
C LEU A 122 -0.55 -13.60 -25.21
N ILE A 123 -1.87 -13.53 -25.30
CA ILE A 123 -2.77 -14.00 -24.23
C ILE A 123 -2.62 -15.51 -24.02
N SER A 124 -2.55 -16.29 -25.11
CA SER A 124 -2.30 -17.74 -25.06
C SER A 124 -0.97 -18.07 -24.37
N TRP A 125 0.08 -17.25 -24.61
CA TRP A 125 1.36 -17.40 -23.93
C TRP A 125 1.24 -17.09 -22.43
N MET A 126 0.54 -16.03 -22.06
CA MET A 126 0.40 -15.61 -20.65
C MET A 126 -0.38 -16.64 -19.83
N MET A 127 -1.54 -17.10 -20.31
CA MET A 127 -2.33 -18.15 -19.64
C MET A 127 -1.48 -19.39 -19.38
N LYS A 128 -0.71 -19.85 -20.39
CA LYS A 128 0.14 -21.04 -20.30
C LYS A 128 1.33 -20.89 -19.34
N ASN A 129 1.98 -19.72 -19.31
CA ASN A 129 3.26 -19.53 -18.59
C ASN A 129 3.10 -18.87 -17.21
N MET A 130 1.92 -18.32 -16.90
CA MET A 130 1.64 -17.64 -15.63
C MET A 130 0.55 -18.32 -14.80
N ASP A 131 -0.15 -19.34 -15.34
CA ASP A 131 -1.24 -20.08 -14.67
C ASP A 131 -2.40 -19.15 -14.23
N ILE A 132 -2.90 -18.37 -15.19
CA ILE A 132 -3.95 -17.35 -15.01
C ILE A 132 -5.06 -17.48 -16.06
N GLU A 133 -6.25 -17.03 -15.70
CA GLU A 133 -7.44 -17.07 -16.58
C GLU A 133 -7.34 -16.04 -17.74
N ASP A 134 -8.13 -16.23 -18.80
CA ASP A 134 -8.14 -15.38 -20.00
C ASP A 134 -8.34 -13.88 -19.69
N GLN A 135 -9.31 -13.55 -18.83
CA GLN A 135 -9.61 -12.17 -18.47
C GLN A 135 -8.51 -11.53 -17.60
N GLU A 136 -7.88 -12.31 -16.72
CA GLU A 136 -6.73 -11.85 -15.93
C GLU A 136 -5.49 -11.66 -16.82
N ALA A 137 -5.19 -12.62 -17.70
CA ALA A 137 -4.13 -12.51 -18.70
C ALA A 137 -4.31 -11.26 -19.57
N LEU A 138 -5.52 -11.02 -20.06
CA LEU A 138 -5.85 -9.82 -20.84
C LEU A 138 -5.67 -8.54 -20.01
N HIS A 139 -6.08 -8.52 -18.74
CA HIS A 139 -5.91 -7.36 -17.87
C HIS A 139 -4.43 -7.07 -17.56
N VAL A 140 -3.64 -8.09 -17.23
CA VAL A 140 -2.19 -7.94 -17.01
C VAL A 140 -1.49 -7.47 -18.29
N ALA A 141 -1.88 -8.01 -19.45
CA ALA A 141 -1.36 -7.57 -20.75
C ALA A 141 -1.66 -6.09 -21.02
N HIS A 142 -2.89 -5.63 -20.75
CA HIS A 142 -3.25 -4.20 -20.83
C HIS A 142 -2.36 -3.34 -19.94
N LEU A 143 -2.15 -3.73 -18.67
CA LEU A 143 -1.31 -2.98 -17.75
C LEU A 143 0.13 -2.90 -18.25
N MET A 144 0.70 -3.99 -18.76
CA MET A 144 2.05 -4.00 -19.32
C MET A 144 2.16 -3.13 -20.59
N ALA A 145 1.12 -3.11 -21.43
CA ALA A 145 1.06 -2.23 -22.60
C ALA A 145 0.98 -0.75 -22.22
N ALA A 146 0.13 -0.40 -21.25
CA ALA A 146 -0.03 0.96 -20.74
C ALA A 146 1.24 1.51 -20.04
N HIS A 147 2.13 0.64 -19.57
CA HIS A 147 3.47 1.00 -19.08
C HIS A 147 4.55 1.02 -20.18
N GLY A 148 4.17 0.78 -21.44
CA GLY A 148 5.04 0.92 -22.61
C GLY A 148 5.94 -0.27 -22.92
N TYR A 149 5.75 -1.44 -22.30
CA TYR A 149 6.61 -2.61 -22.57
C TYR A 149 6.36 -3.25 -23.95
N PHE A 150 5.13 -3.15 -24.45
CA PHE A 150 4.73 -3.48 -25.81
C PHE A 150 3.51 -2.65 -26.20
N PHE A 151 3.25 -2.48 -27.49
CA PHE A 151 2.25 -1.53 -27.97
C PHE A 151 1.60 -1.98 -29.29
N PRO A 152 0.33 -1.60 -29.54
CA PRO A 152 -0.33 -1.82 -30.82
C PRO A 152 0.36 -0.96 -31.91
N ILE A 153 0.61 -1.55 -33.08
CA ILE A 153 1.39 -0.85 -34.13
C ILE A 153 0.61 0.28 -34.83
N ASP A 154 -0.73 0.18 -34.87
CA ASP A 154 -1.62 1.04 -35.66
C ASP A 154 -2.58 1.90 -34.80
N ASP A 155 -2.39 1.93 -33.47
CA ASP A 155 -3.21 2.69 -32.51
C ASP A 155 -2.31 3.44 -31.50
N HIS A 156 -2.75 4.63 -31.07
CA HIS A 156 -2.15 5.42 -29.98
C HIS A 156 -2.65 5.01 -28.59
N CYS A 157 -3.81 4.35 -28.52
CA CYS A 157 -4.34 3.82 -27.27
C CYS A 157 -3.58 2.54 -26.87
N LEU A 158 -2.76 2.61 -25.81
CA LEU A 158 -1.94 1.50 -25.30
C LEU A 158 -2.78 0.42 -24.58
N THR A 159 -3.64 -0.25 -25.34
CA THR A 159 -4.55 -1.33 -24.90
C THR A 159 -4.22 -2.63 -25.62
N VAL A 160 -4.74 -3.76 -25.12
CA VAL A 160 -4.53 -5.09 -25.70
C VAL A 160 -5.88 -5.71 -26.04
N LYS A 161 -5.98 -6.36 -27.19
CA LYS A 161 -7.20 -7.07 -27.62
C LYS A 161 -6.83 -8.53 -27.79
N ASN A 162 -7.67 -9.44 -27.30
CA ASN A 162 -7.49 -10.88 -27.53
C ASN A 162 -7.97 -11.25 -28.95
N ASP A 163 -7.28 -10.71 -29.94
CA ASP A 163 -7.59 -10.85 -31.36
C ASP A 163 -6.31 -10.81 -32.23
N ASN A 164 -6.48 -10.71 -33.54
CA ASN A 164 -5.39 -10.67 -34.52
C ASN A 164 -4.73 -9.27 -34.66
N THR A 165 -5.01 -8.31 -33.78
CA THR A 165 -4.32 -7.02 -33.74
C THR A 165 -2.81 -7.24 -33.54
N PHE A 166 -1.98 -6.48 -34.24
CA PHE A 166 -0.54 -6.61 -34.19
C PHE A 166 0.10 -5.71 -33.12
N TYR A 167 0.97 -6.31 -32.31
CA TYR A 167 1.74 -5.66 -31.26
C TYR A 167 3.24 -5.78 -31.53
N ARG A 168 4.01 -4.89 -30.90
CA ARG A 168 5.48 -4.87 -30.96
C ARG A 168 6.06 -4.65 -29.56
N PHE A 169 7.14 -5.35 -29.22
CA PHE A 169 7.92 -5.09 -28.00
C PHE A 169 8.69 -3.77 -28.09
N GLN A 170 8.71 -3.04 -26.97
CA GLN A 170 9.49 -1.82 -26.82
C GLN A 170 10.96 -2.12 -26.57
N THR A 171 11.85 -1.24 -27.06
CA THR A 171 13.28 -1.34 -26.78
C THR A 171 13.57 -1.04 -25.29
N PRO A 172 14.48 -1.77 -24.62
CA PRO A 172 14.84 -1.52 -23.22
C PRO A 172 15.31 -0.09 -22.91
N TYR A 173 15.77 0.66 -23.91
CA TYR A 173 16.08 2.08 -23.78
C TYR A 173 14.85 2.91 -23.34
N PHE A 174 13.66 2.61 -23.84
CA PHE A 174 12.42 3.32 -23.54
C PHE A 174 11.60 2.70 -22.39
N TRP A 175 12.16 1.74 -21.64
CA TRP A 175 11.46 1.16 -20.49
C TRP A 175 11.33 2.16 -19.32
N PRO A 176 10.22 2.11 -18.56
CA PRO A 176 9.94 3.09 -17.50
C PRO A 176 10.90 2.98 -16.30
N SER A 177 11.59 1.85 -16.10
CA SER A 177 12.61 1.71 -15.05
C SER A 177 13.84 2.61 -15.26
N ASN A 178 14.07 3.11 -16.48
CA ASN A 178 15.09 4.13 -16.74
C ASN A 178 14.71 5.52 -16.18
N CYS A 179 13.54 5.65 -15.54
CA CYS A 179 13.07 6.86 -14.84
C CYS A 179 13.07 8.11 -15.74
N TRP A 180 12.50 7.97 -16.94
CA TRP A 180 12.37 9.04 -17.91
C TRP A 180 11.46 10.17 -17.41
N GLU A 181 11.98 11.39 -17.39
CA GLU A 181 11.22 12.64 -17.16
C GLU A 181 11.31 13.54 -18.42
N PRO A 182 10.67 13.16 -19.55
CA PRO A 182 10.87 13.84 -20.83
C PRO A 182 10.26 15.23 -20.85
N GLU A 183 11.04 16.23 -21.27
CA GLU A 183 10.62 17.63 -21.27
C GLU A 183 9.60 17.93 -22.37
N ASN A 184 8.89 19.04 -22.21
CA ASN A 184 8.07 19.61 -23.27
C ASN A 184 8.91 20.06 -24.49
N THR A 185 10.20 20.35 -24.29
CA THR A 185 11.14 20.66 -25.38
C THR A 185 11.34 19.44 -26.29
N ASP A 186 11.58 18.27 -25.72
CA ASP A 186 11.77 17.02 -26.47
C ASP A 186 10.51 16.60 -27.23
N TYR A 187 9.33 16.76 -26.60
CA TYR A 187 8.05 16.47 -27.25
C TYR A 187 7.78 17.41 -28.44
N ALA A 188 8.17 18.68 -28.33
CA ALA A 188 8.07 19.64 -29.42
C ALA A 188 8.99 19.26 -30.60
N VAL A 189 10.21 18.78 -30.33
CA VAL A 189 11.13 18.26 -31.35
C VAL A 189 10.53 17.02 -32.04
N TYR A 190 9.98 16.07 -31.27
CA TYR A 190 9.33 14.87 -31.79
C TYR A 190 8.15 15.19 -32.73
N LEU A 191 7.20 16.03 -32.28
CA LEU A 191 6.03 16.42 -33.08
C LEU A 191 6.44 17.21 -34.34
N CYS A 192 7.39 18.14 -34.20
CA CYS A 192 7.97 18.86 -35.34
C CYS A 192 8.59 17.87 -36.35
N LYS A 193 9.43 16.94 -35.89
CA LYS A 193 10.06 15.91 -36.73
C LYS A 193 9.04 15.07 -37.49
N ARG A 194 7.89 14.72 -36.88
CA ARG A 194 6.79 14.01 -37.55
C ARG A 194 6.16 14.81 -38.67
N THR A 195 5.78 16.08 -38.43
CA THR A 195 5.20 16.94 -39.47
C THR A 195 6.11 17.09 -40.70
N MET A 196 7.43 17.08 -40.51
CA MET A 196 8.41 17.19 -41.60
C MET A 196 8.57 15.93 -42.47
N GLN A 197 7.95 14.81 -42.10
CA GLN A 197 8.13 13.54 -42.82
C GLN A 197 7.20 13.35 -44.02
N ASN A 198 6.11 14.12 -44.14
CA ASN A 198 5.10 14.06 -45.21
C ASN A 198 4.66 12.61 -45.56
N LYS A 199 4.21 11.86 -44.54
CA LYS A 199 3.68 10.48 -44.68
C LYS A 199 2.42 10.32 -43.84
N THR A 200 1.38 9.74 -44.43
CA THR A 200 0.08 9.55 -43.76
C THR A 200 0.15 8.82 -42.43
N ARG A 201 0.95 7.75 -42.30
CA ARG A 201 1.16 7.05 -41.01
C ARG A 201 1.89 7.86 -39.92
N LEU A 202 2.35 9.06 -40.22
CA LEU A 202 3.06 9.97 -39.30
C LEU A 202 2.36 11.32 -39.18
N GLU A 203 1.22 11.51 -39.86
CA GLU A 203 0.32 12.64 -39.61
C GLU A 203 -0.02 12.69 -38.12
N LEU A 204 -0.19 13.89 -37.59
CA LEU A 204 -0.51 14.08 -36.18
C LEU A 204 -1.99 13.80 -35.97
N ALA A 205 -2.33 13.08 -34.90
CA ALA A 205 -3.71 13.04 -34.41
C ALA A 205 -4.14 14.43 -33.92
N ASP A 206 -5.44 14.70 -33.84
CA ASP A 206 -5.96 16.03 -33.47
C ASP A 206 -5.39 16.55 -32.13
N TYR A 207 -5.30 15.67 -31.12
CA TYR A 207 -4.72 16.03 -29.82
C TYR A 207 -3.21 16.32 -29.89
N GLU A 208 -2.48 15.66 -30.80
CA GLU A 208 -1.05 15.91 -31.03
C GLU A 208 -0.84 17.23 -31.79
N ALA A 209 -1.71 17.55 -32.74
CA ALA A 209 -1.70 18.83 -33.43
C ALA A 209 -2.04 20.00 -32.47
N GLU A 210 -2.99 19.80 -31.56
CA GLU A 210 -3.31 20.78 -30.51
C GLU A 210 -2.15 20.95 -29.51
N ASN A 211 -1.53 19.84 -29.09
CA ASN A 211 -0.30 19.86 -28.28
C ASN A 211 0.81 20.63 -29.01
N LEU A 212 1.05 20.37 -30.30
CA LEU A 212 2.06 21.08 -31.11
C LEU A 212 1.77 22.59 -31.16
N ALA A 213 0.53 23.00 -31.38
CA ALA A 213 0.14 24.41 -31.39
C ALA A 213 0.38 25.09 -30.02
N ARG A 214 0.07 24.40 -28.91
CA ARG A 214 0.38 24.87 -27.55
C ARG A 214 1.90 25.02 -27.33
N LEU A 215 2.69 24.04 -27.78
CA LEU A 215 4.16 24.05 -27.66
C LEU A 215 4.80 25.14 -28.53
N GLN A 216 4.32 25.36 -29.76
CA GLN A 216 4.76 26.46 -30.63
C GLN A 216 4.54 27.83 -30.00
N LYS A 217 3.38 28.05 -29.37
CA LYS A 217 3.09 29.28 -28.62
C LYS A 217 4.04 29.45 -27.44
N MET A 218 4.22 28.38 -26.64
CA MET A 218 5.06 28.37 -25.43
C MET A 218 6.55 28.59 -25.73
N PHE A 219 7.06 27.98 -26.81
CA PHE A 219 8.46 28.04 -27.22
C PHE A 219 8.73 28.95 -28.43
N SER A 220 7.82 29.88 -28.74
CA SER A 220 7.92 30.78 -29.91
C SER A 220 9.30 31.41 -30.13
N ARG A 221 9.96 31.90 -29.08
CA ARG A 221 11.33 32.48 -29.13
C ARG A 221 12.47 31.47 -29.33
N LYS A 222 12.22 30.18 -29.10
CA LYS A 222 13.17 29.07 -29.26
C LYS A 222 12.82 28.15 -30.43
N TRP A 223 11.75 28.45 -31.18
CA TRP A 223 11.18 27.54 -32.18
C TRP A 223 12.17 27.17 -33.30
N GLU A 224 13.03 28.10 -33.72
CA GLU A 224 14.07 27.83 -34.73
C GLU A 224 15.06 26.75 -34.26
N PHE A 225 15.42 26.72 -32.97
CA PHE A 225 16.29 25.67 -32.42
C PHE A 225 15.60 24.30 -32.38
N ILE A 226 14.32 24.27 -31.99
CA ILE A 226 13.49 23.05 -32.02
C ILE A 226 13.39 22.51 -33.45
N PHE A 227 13.15 23.39 -34.43
CA PHE A 227 13.08 23.02 -35.85
C PHE A 227 14.44 22.51 -36.38
N MET A 228 15.55 23.18 -36.08
CA MET A 228 16.89 22.73 -36.47
C MET A 228 17.23 21.35 -35.88
N GLN A 229 16.86 21.10 -34.62
CA GLN A 229 17.06 19.80 -33.96
C GLN A 229 16.20 18.70 -34.59
N ALA A 230 14.92 18.98 -34.87
CA ALA A 230 14.01 18.07 -35.57
C ALA A 230 14.49 17.75 -37.01
N GLU A 231 15.01 18.74 -37.73
CA GLU A 231 15.58 18.56 -39.07
C GLU A 231 16.85 17.70 -39.02
N ALA A 232 17.74 17.93 -38.05
CA ALA A 232 18.96 17.15 -37.86
C ALA A 232 18.65 15.68 -37.56
N GLN A 233 17.70 15.40 -36.65
CA GLN A 233 17.21 14.04 -36.40
C GLN A 233 16.60 13.41 -37.66
N SER A 234 15.72 14.12 -38.38
CA SER A 234 15.14 13.64 -39.63
C SER A 234 16.19 13.29 -40.70
N LYS A 235 17.31 14.04 -40.76
CA LYS A 235 18.46 13.75 -41.64
C LYS A 235 19.22 12.48 -41.22
N VAL A 236 19.28 12.16 -39.92
CA VAL A 236 19.85 10.88 -39.42
C VAL A 236 18.90 9.73 -39.74
N ASP A 237 17.62 9.85 -39.43
CA ASP A 237 16.59 8.81 -39.68
C ASP A 237 16.56 8.43 -41.17
N LYS A 238 16.67 9.41 -42.06
CA LYS A 238 16.73 9.22 -43.53
C LYS A 238 17.86 8.31 -44.00
N LYS A 239 18.93 8.10 -43.22
CA LYS A 239 20.06 7.19 -43.53
C LYS A 239 19.79 5.72 -43.18
N ARG A 240 18.83 5.43 -42.30
CA ARG A 240 18.45 4.06 -41.89
C ARG A 240 17.65 3.34 -42.97
N ASP A 241 17.59 2.01 -42.94
CA ASP A 241 16.74 1.27 -43.90
C ASP A 241 15.25 1.62 -43.72
N LYS A 242 14.46 1.49 -44.78
CA LYS A 242 13.02 1.79 -44.78
C LYS A 242 12.24 0.93 -43.77
N LEU A 243 12.67 -0.32 -43.54
CA LEU A 243 12.02 -1.26 -42.63
C LEU A 243 12.45 -1.01 -41.18
N GLU A 244 13.75 -0.81 -40.96
CA GLU A 244 14.34 -0.41 -39.67
C GLU A 244 13.73 0.90 -39.15
N ARG A 245 13.68 1.93 -39.99
CA ARG A 245 13.08 3.23 -39.65
C ARG A 245 11.62 3.11 -39.24
N LYS A 246 10.82 2.26 -39.90
CA LYS A 246 9.43 1.99 -39.48
C LYS A 246 9.32 1.47 -38.05
N VAL A 247 10.27 0.63 -37.63
CA VAL A 247 10.31 0.08 -36.26
C VAL A 247 10.66 1.18 -35.27
N LEU A 248 11.73 1.94 -35.53
CA LEU A 248 12.17 3.04 -34.68
C LEU A 248 11.10 4.15 -34.57
N ASP A 249 10.50 4.57 -35.70
CA ASP A 249 9.36 5.52 -35.76
C ASP A 249 8.24 5.07 -34.77
N SER A 250 7.94 3.76 -34.74
CA SER A 250 6.86 3.20 -33.90
C SER A 250 7.23 3.04 -32.42
N GLN A 251 8.50 2.75 -32.12
CA GLN A 251 9.02 2.65 -30.75
C GLN A 251 9.09 4.02 -30.07
N GLU A 252 9.52 5.05 -30.81
CA GLU A 252 9.51 6.44 -30.35
C GLU A 252 8.06 6.94 -30.15
N ARG A 253 7.13 6.60 -31.05
CA ARG A 253 5.69 6.88 -30.85
C ARG A 253 5.18 6.28 -29.53
N ALA A 254 5.40 4.99 -29.31
CA ALA A 254 4.90 4.31 -28.11
C ALA A 254 5.53 4.85 -26.81
N PHE A 255 6.77 5.36 -26.84
CA PHE A 255 7.35 6.08 -25.71
C PHE A 255 6.57 7.36 -25.39
N TRP A 256 6.18 8.13 -26.41
CA TRP A 256 5.36 9.32 -26.23
C TRP A 256 3.91 9.02 -25.86
N ASP A 257 3.33 7.91 -26.32
CA ASP A 257 1.98 7.48 -25.93
C ASP A 257 1.89 7.12 -24.42
N VAL A 258 3.02 6.77 -23.77
CA VAL A 258 3.09 6.63 -22.30
C VAL A 258 3.19 8.00 -21.61
N HIS A 259 4.11 8.87 -22.05
CA HIS A 259 4.47 10.10 -21.33
C HIS A 259 3.60 11.32 -21.69
N ARG A 260 2.84 11.26 -22.79
CA ARG A 260 1.90 12.25 -23.30
C ARG A 260 0.67 11.53 -23.86
N PRO A 261 -0.06 10.77 -23.02
CA PRO A 261 -1.11 9.86 -23.44
C PRO A 261 -2.28 10.60 -24.11
N MET A 262 -3.01 9.87 -24.95
CA MET A 262 -4.24 10.37 -25.57
C MET A 262 -5.26 10.79 -24.49
N PRO A 263 -5.99 11.92 -24.67
CA PRO A 263 -6.99 12.36 -23.69
C PRO A 263 -8.01 11.29 -23.32
N GLY A 264 -8.20 11.06 -22.02
CA GLY A 264 -9.07 10.02 -21.47
C GLY A 264 -8.36 8.70 -21.13
N CYS A 265 -7.13 8.48 -21.61
CA CYS A 265 -6.29 7.37 -21.13
C CYS A 265 -5.71 7.67 -19.75
N VAL A 266 -5.48 6.62 -18.95
CA VAL A 266 -4.80 6.73 -17.66
C VAL A 266 -3.32 7.01 -17.88
N ASN A 267 -2.80 8.05 -17.22
CA ASN A 267 -1.39 8.38 -17.25
C ASN A 267 -0.61 7.50 -16.26
N THR A 268 0.09 6.48 -16.78
CA THR A 268 0.84 5.50 -15.96
C THR A 268 2.12 6.07 -15.35
N THR A 269 2.53 7.29 -15.73
CA THR A 269 3.67 7.99 -15.10
C THR A 269 3.28 8.77 -13.84
N GLU A 270 1.99 8.89 -13.51
CA GLU A 270 1.54 9.60 -12.31
C GLU A 270 1.86 8.82 -11.03
N MET A 271 2.46 9.53 -10.06
CA MET A 271 2.91 8.96 -8.79
C MET A 271 2.12 9.53 -7.61
N ASP A 272 1.64 8.66 -6.73
CA ASP A 272 1.00 9.04 -5.46
C ASP A 272 1.89 10.02 -4.67
N ILE A 273 1.30 11.11 -4.18
CA ILE A 273 2.04 12.19 -3.51
C ILE A 273 2.81 11.72 -2.26
N LYS A 274 2.32 10.69 -1.55
CA LYS A 274 3.02 10.13 -0.39
C LYS A 274 4.23 9.30 -0.83
N LYS A 275 4.19 8.67 -2.01
CA LYS A 275 5.34 8.03 -2.66
C LYS A 275 6.39 9.09 -3.06
N ALA A 276 5.98 10.15 -3.76
CA ALA A 276 6.86 11.25 -4.18
C ALA A 276 7.56 11.93 -2.98
N CYS A 277 6.84 12.25 -1.90
CA CYS A 277 7.46 12.84 -0.71
C CYS A 277 8.41 11.89 0.06
N ARG A 278 8.44 10.59 -0.26
CA ARG A 278 9.37 9.62 0.36
C ARG A 278 10.66 9.46 -0.43
N SER A 279 10.63 9.50 -1.77
CA SER A 279 11.84 9.40 -2.60
C SER A 279 12.80 10.59 -2.40
N HIS A 280 12.28 11.77 -2.03
CA HIS A 280 13.11 12.94 -1.70
C HIS A 280 13.67 12.96 -0.26
N LYS A 281 13.37 11.97 0.59
CA LYS A 281 14.05 11.86 1.90
C LYS A 281 15.39 11.14 1.70
N PRO A 282 16.52 11.68 2.19
CA PRO A 282 17.78 10.96 2.12
C PRO A 282 17.65 9.64 2.89
N VAL A 283 17.74 8.52 2.17
CA VAL A 283 17.79 7.19 2.76
C VAL A 283 19.13 7.07 3.48
N VAL A 284 19.13 7.36 4.78
CA VAL A 284 20.22 6.98 5.67
C VAL A 284 20.41 5.47 5.50
N LYS A 285 21.52 5.06 4.88
CA LYS A 285 21.86 3.65 4.64
C LYS A 285 22.22 2.99 5.96
N GLY A 286 21.21 2.74 6.79
CA GLY A 286 21.29 1.84 7.93
C GLY A 286 21.75 0.47 7.44
N SER A 287 22.66 -0.15 8.18
CA SER A 287 23.22 -1.48 7.88
C SER A 287 22.12 -2.49 7.53
N LYS A 288 22.43 -3.42 6.62
CA LYS A 288 21.49 -4.32 5.92
C LYS A 288 20.78 -5.38 6.80
N HIS A 289 20.45 -5.09 8.05
CA HIS A 289 19.83 -6.02 8.98
C HIS A 289 18.48 -5.46 9.52
N LEU A 290 17.39 -6.09 9.10
CA LEU A 290 15.98 -5.85 9.49
C LEU A 290 15.42 -4.42 9.32
N GLN A 291 14.81 -4.18 8.15
CA GLN A 291 13.66 -3.27 8.08
C GLN A 291 12.38 -4.01 8.53
N LEU A 292 11.92 -3.74 9.76
CA LEU A 292 10.50 -3.86 10.11
C LEU A 292 9.95 -2.44 10.29
N GLY A 293 9.20 -1.95 9.30
CA GLY A 293 8.68 -0.59 9.31
C GLY A 293 7.55 -0.40 10.33
N VAL A 294 7.76 0.51 11.29
CA VAL A 294 6.65 1.13 12.04
C VAL A 294 6.17 2.34 11.26
N ALA A 295 4.92 2.34 10.81
CA ALA A 295 4.32 3.47 10.11
C ALA A 295 3.90 4.55 11.12
N GLY A 296 4.66 5.64 11.20
CA GLY A 296 4.31 6.80 12.03
C GLY A 296 5.46 7.81 12.18
N GLY A 297 5.52 8.79 11.28
CA GLY A 297 6.56 9.84 11.31
C GLY A 297 6.15 11.07 10.51
N ARG A 298 6.38 12.26 11.08
CA ARG A 298 5.79 13.54 10.64
C ARG A 298 6.33 14.05 9.29
N ILE A 299 5.58 14.96 8.68
CA ILE A 299 5.74 15.42 7.28
C ILE A 299 6.57 16.73 7.17
N SER A 300 7.58 16.92 8.03
CA SER A 300 8.40 18.15 8.04
C SER A 300 9.80 17.90 7.46
N PRO A 301 10.26 18.70 6.48
CA PRO A 301 11.60 18.57 5.89
C PRO A 301 12.62 19.49 6.61
N THR A 302 12.90 19.20 7.88
CA THR A 302 13.95 19.88 8.65
C THR A 302 14.59 18.89 9.62
N HIS A 303 15.61 18.19 9.14
CA HIS A 303 16.62 17.54 9.98
C HIS A 303 17.98 17.94 9.43
N THR A 304 18.79 18.58 10.25
CA THR A 304 20.23 18.78 10.02
C THR A 304 20.97 17.51 10.44
N ASP A 305 22.14 17.24 9.86
CA ASP A 305 22.95 16.03 10.14
C ASP A 305 23.34 15.85 11.62
N SER A 306 23.11 16.87 12.46
CA SER A 306 23.26 16.85 13.92
C SER A 306 22.29 15.93 14.68
N ASP A 307 21.16 15.53 14.07
CA ASP A 307 20.11 14.73 14.74
C ASP A 307 20.33 13.21 14.63
N LEU A 308 21.39 12.77 13.94
CA LEU A 308 21.67 11.33 13.78
C LEU A 308 22.16 10.74 15.12
N PRO A 309 21.45 9.75 15.70
CA PRO A 309 21.88 9.14 16.97
C PRO A 309 23.24 8.48 16.79
N SER A 310 24.12 8.64 17.78
CA SER A 310 25.47 8.07 17.69
C SER A 310 25.42 6.56 17.42
N PRO A 311 26.42 5.97 16.72
CA PRO A 311 26.43 4.53 16.45
C PRO A 311 26.30 3.68 17.73
N LEU A 312 26.83 4.16 18.85
CA LEU A 312 26.71 3.54 20.16
C LEU A 312 25.27 3.58 20.70
N GLU A 313 24.59 4.72 20.64
CA GLU A 313 23.17 4.82 21.05
C GLU A 313 22.26 3.95 20.20
N SER A 314 22.51 3.86 18.89
CA SER A 314 21.75 2.99 17.99
C SER A 314 21.88 1.52 18.39
N LEU A 315 23.11 1.05 18.68
CA LEU A 315 23.36 -0.30 19.19
C LEU A 315 22.74 -0.52 20.58
N GLN A 316 22.78 0.46 21.48
CA GLN A 316 22.14 0.36 22.80
C GLN A 316 20.61 0.25 22.70
N LYS A 317 19.99 1.01 21.79
CA LYS A 317 18.55 0.93 21.47
C LYS A 317 18.20 -0.43 20.87
N GLU A 318 19.02 -0.95 19.94
CA GLU A 318 18.83 -2.28 19.35
C GLU A 318 18.93 -3.40 20.41
N ILE A 319 19.96 -3.40 21.25
CA ILE A 319 20.12 -4.37 22.35
C ILE A 319 18.92 -4.34 23.30
N SER A 320 18.42 -3.14 23.62
CA SER A 320 17.25 -2.97 24.49
C SER A 320 15.98 -3.52 23.84
N LEU A 321 15.77 -3.27 22.54
CA LEU A 321 14.66 -3.81 21.76
C LEU A 321 14.72 -5.33 21.63
N LEU A 322 15.92 -5.91 21.41
CA LEU A 322 16.11 -7.35 21.30
C LEU A 322 15.87 -8.06 22.63
N LYS A 323 16.31 -7.50 23.76
CA LYS A 323 15.96 -7.99 25.11
C LYS A 323 14.45 -7.99 25.31
N GLN A 324 13.79 -6.86 25.05
CA GLN A 324 12.32 -6.75 25.15
C GLN A 324 11.57 -7.74 24.24
N ARG A 325 12.15 -8.13 23.08
CA ARG A 325 11.59 -9.18 22.22
C ARG A 325 11.80 -10.59 22.78
N LEU A 326 12.93 -10.85 23.42
CA LEU A 326 13.25 -12.13 24.05
C LEU A 326 12.36 -12.41 25.28
N ASP A 327 12.04 -11.36 26.05
CA ASP A 327 11.16 -11.44 27.22
C ASP A 327 9.68 -11.71 26.87
N ARG A 328 9.29 -11.58 25.59
CA ARG A 328 7.93 -11.89 25.14
C ARG A 328 7.70 -13.41 25.10
N ARG A 329 6.76 -13.87 25.92
CA ARG A 329 6.29 -15.26 25.90
C ARG A 329 5.63 -15.55 24.54
N ASN A 330 6.21 -16.48 23.78
CA ASN A 330 5.67 -16.91 22.49
C ASN A 330 4.83 -18.19 22.64
N ILE A 331 3.77 -18.31 21.83
CA ILE A 331 2.92 -19.49 21.74
C ILE A 331 3.42 -20.36 20.58
N LYS A 332 3.36 -21.70 20.72
CA LYS A 332 3.71 -22.62 19.62
C LYS A 332 2.82 -22.38 18.40
N LEU A 333 3.41 -22.34 17.20
CA LEU A 333 2.68 -22.08 15.96
C LEU A 333 1.48 -23.02 15.75
N SER A 334 1.62 -24.31 16.09
CA SER A 334 0.49 -25.26 16.03
C SER A 334 -0.69 -24.84 16.90
N LYS A 335 -0.44 -24.35 18.12
CA LYS A 335 -1.49 -23.86 19.02
C LYS A 335 -2.10 -22.53 18.57
N VAL A 336 -1.34 -21.68 17.89
CA VAL A 336 -1.88 -20.48 17.23
C VAL A 336 -2.78 -20.87 16.06
N ALA A 337 -2.34 -21.81 15.22
CA ALA A 337 -3.11 -22.30 14.08
C ALA A 337 -4.41 -23.00 14.51
N GLU A 338 -4.34 -23.93 15.47
CA GLU A 338 -5.52 -24.59 16.07
C GLU A 338 -6.53 -23.56 16.61
N ALA A 339 -6.06 -22.53 17.34
CA ALA A 339 -6.93 -21.51 17.91
C ALA A 339 -7.57 -20.59 16.85
N LEU A 340 -6.83 -20.23 15.80
CA LEU A 340 -7.36 -19.43 14.69
C LEU A 340 -8.37 -20.23 13.86
N ILE A 341 -8.07 -21.49 13.52
CA ILE A 341 -8.99 -22.37 12.79
C ILE A 341 -10.28 -22.56 13.58
N GLY A 342 -10.20 -22.94 14.86
CA GLY A 342 -11.39 -23.11 15.70
C GLY A 342 -12.20 -21.83 15.88
N TYR A 343 -11.56 -20.65 15.88
CA TYR A 343 -12.27 -19.37 15.85
C TYR A 343 -13.02 -19.18 14.51
N PHE A 344 -12.37 -19.35 13.35
CA PHE A 344 -13.06 -19.17 12.07
C PHE A 344 -14.17 -20.20 11.84
N GLU A 345 -13.98 -21.46 12.24
CA GLU A 345 -15.03 -22.50 12.20
C GLU A 345 -16.23 -22.14 13.08
N GLN A 346 -16.00 -21.60 14.29
CA GLN A 346 -17.05 -21.16 15.20
C GLN A 346 -17.89 -19.99 14.64
N TYR A 347 -17.29 -19.10 13.86
CA TYR A 347 -17.96 -17.92 13.29
C TYR A 347 -18.41 -18.11 11.84
N ALA A 348 -18.09 -19.23 11.17
CA ALA A 348 -18.45 -19.49 9.78
C ALA A 348 -19.97 -19.45 9.52
N GLU A 349 -20.80 -19.93 10.46
CA GLU A 349 -22.27 -19.83 10.40
C GLU A 349 -22.77 -18.36 10.42
N TYR A 350 -21.94 -17.42 10.87
CA TYR A 350 -22.28 -16.00 11.07
C TYR A 350 -21.72 -15.08 9.98
N ASP A 351 -20.81 -15.58 9.12
CA ASP A 351 -20.22 -14.81 8.03
C ASP A 351 -21.12 -14.86 6.77
N PRO A 352 -21.71 -13.72 6.32
CA PRO A 352 -22.59 -13.68 5.16
C PRO A 352 -21.91 -13.95 3.81
N PHE A 353 -20.57 -13.97 3.75
CA PHE A 353 -19.82 -14.36 2.54
C PHE A 353 -19.60 -15.87 2.45
N ILE A 354 -19.69 -16.60 3.57
CA ILE A 354 -19.46 -18.06 3.63
C ILE A 354 -20.79 -18.80 3.77
N THR A 355 -21.64 -18.38 4.72
CA THR A 355 -22.92 -19.01 5.01
C THR A 355 -24.05 -18.05 4.69
N GLN A 356 -24.98 -18.48 3.82
CA GLN A 356 -26.14 -17.67 3.48
C GLN A 356 -26.98 -17.37 4.73
N PRO A 357 -27.24 -16.09 5.06
CA PRO A 357 -28.11 -15.74 6.19
C PRO A 357 -29.57 -16.15 5.96
N GLU A 358 -30.29 -16.35 7.07
CA GLU A 358 -31.72 -16.72 7.12
C GLU A 358 -32.60 -15.74 6.33
N PHE A 359 -32.34 -14.44 6.48
CA PHE A 359 -32.86 -13.40 5.60
C PHE A 359 -31.86 -13.16 4.47
N THR A 360 -32.33 -12.91 3.25
CA THR A 360 -31.46 -12.61 2.10
C THR A 360 -30.53 -11.44 2.39
N ASN A 361 -29.27 -11.54 1.96
CA ASN A 361 -28.29 -10.46 2.10
C ASN A 361 -28.80 -9.19 1.36
N PRO A 362 -29.00 -8.05 2.07
CA PRO A 362 -29.55 -6.83 1.48
C PRO A 362 -28.76 -6.29 0.28
N TRP A 363 -27.45 -6.56 0.21
CA TRP A 363 -26.60 -6.17 -0.92
C TRP A 363 -26.81 -6.99 -2.20
N ILE A 364 -27.59 -8.07 -2.13
CA ILE A 364 -27.90 -8.97 -3.25
C ILE A 364 -29.38 -8.87 -3.65
N SER A 365 -30.28 -8.68 -2.68
CA SER A 365 -31.73 -8.65 -2.90
C SER A 365 -32.36 -7.25 -2.87
N ASP A 366 -31.59 -6.20 -2.59
CA ASP A 366 -32.05 -4.83 -2.34
C ASP A 366 -33.16 -4.73 -1.26
N ASN A 367 -33.31 -5.74 -0.41
CA ASN A 367 -34.29 -5.79 0.69
C ASN A 367 -33.59 -5.56 2.05
N PRO A 368 -33.89 -4.47 2.77
CA PRO A 368 -33.26 -4.16 4.06
C PRO A 368 -33.76 -5.00 5.25
N GLU A 369 -34.74 -5.89 5.05
CA GLU A 369 -35.41 -6.67 6.11
C GLU A 369 -34.44 -7.34 7.11
N MET A 370 -33.31 -7.89 6.64
CA MET A 370 -32.29 -8.46 7.52
C MET A 370 -31.81 -7.45 8.59
N TRP A 371 -31.50 -6.22 8.19
CA TRP A 371 -31.07 -5.16 9.10
C TRP A 371 -32.20 -4.62 9.97
N GLU A 372 -33.44 -4.64 9.47
CA GLU A 372 -34.61 -4.23 10.24
C GLU A 372 -34.91 -5.21 11.38
N GLN A 373 -34.81 -6.52 11.13
CA GLN A 373 -34.97 -7.54 12.16
C GLN A 373 -33.88 -7.45 13.25
N GLU A 374 -32.61 -7.22 12.85
CA GLU A 374 -31.51 -7.00 13.80
C GLU A 374 -31.72 -5.78 14.71
N LYS A 375 -32.26 -4.69 14.16
CA LYS A 375 -32.56 -3.44 14.88
C LYS A 375 -33.81 -3.52 15.75
N LEU A 376 -34.89 -4.11 15.26
CA LEU A 376 -36.21 -4.05 15.90
C LEU A 376 -36.33 -4.95 17.13
N ALA A 377 -35.49 -5.99 17.25
CA ALA A 377 -35.36 -6.84 18.44
C ALA A 377 -36.66 -7.50 18.96
N LYS A 378 -37.75 -7.49 18.17
CA LYS A 378 -39.08 -7.98 18.58
C LYS A 378 -39.10 -9.48 18.82
N GLU A 379 -38.36 -10.23 18.03
CA GLU A 379 -38.03 -11.64 18.25
C GLU A 379 -36.51 -11.80 18.14
N ILE A 380 -35.89 -12.37 19.17
CA ILE A 380 -34.44 -12.57 19.22
C ILE A 380 -34.17 -13.97 18.68
N SER A 381 -33.48 -14.08 17.54
CA SER A 381 -33.20 -15.37 16.92
C SER A 381 -32.30 -16.23 17.80
N ALA A 382 -32.53 -17.55 17.80
CA ALA A 382 -31.68 -18.49 18.52
C ALA A 382 -30.22 -18.44 18.02
N ARG A 383 -30.00 -18.10 16.73
CA ARG A 383 -28.67 -17.83 16.16
C ARG A 383 -27.97 -16.67 16.89
N ARG A 384 -28.65 -15.54 17.10
CA ARG A 384 -28.11 -14.41 17.89
C ARG A 384 -27.78 -14.80 19.34
N VAL A 385 -28.67 -15.55 20.01
CA VAL A 385 -28.46 -16.01 21.39
C VAL A 385 -27.28 -16.99 21.52
N LYS A 386 -27.13 -17.95 20.59
CA LYS A 386 -26.00 -18.90 20.57
C LYS A 386 -24.65 -18.20 20.57
N ARG A 387 -24.53 -17.09 19.82
CA ARG A 387 -23.29 -16.30 19.72
C ARG A 387 -22.85 -15.73 21.06
N TRP A 388 -23.77 -15.41 21.96
CA TRP A 388 -23.44 -14.94 23.33
C TRP A 388 -22.64 -15.96 24.14
N ALA A 389 -22.75 -17.27 23.83
CA ALA A 389 -21.98 -18.32 24.51
C ALA A 389 -20.52 -18.43 24.03
N PHE A 390 -20.15 -17.79 22.92
CA PHE A 390 -18.80 -17.87 22.36
C PHE A 390 -17.78 -17.17 23.27
N SER A 391 -18.14 -16.03 23.86
CA SER A 391 -17.35 -15.36 24.88
C SER A 391 -18.16 -14.33 25.67
N LEU A 392 -17.69 -13.97 26.86
CA LEU A 392 -18.24 -12.83 27.62
C LEU A 392 -18.21 -11.53 26.79
N GLN A 393 -17.22 -11.35 25.91
CA GLN A 393 -17.16 -10.19 25.01
C GLN A 393 -18.34 -10.15 24.04
N GLU A 394 -18.71 -11.29 23.44
CA GLU A 394 -19.87 -11.41 22.55
C GLU A 394 -21.18 -11.13 23.28
N LEU A 395 -21.34 -11.65 24.50
CA LEU A 395 -22.48 -11.34 25.36
C LEU A 395 -22.59 -9.84 25.71
N LEU A 396 -21.46 -9.18 26.02
CA LEU A 396 -21.43 -7.76 26.42
C LEU A 396 -21.54 -6.79 25.23
N GLN A 397 -21.08 -7.18 24.04
CA GLN A 397 -21.21 -6.38 22.82
C GLN A 397 -22.66 -6.35 22.30
N ASP A 398 -23.44 -7.42 22.51
CA ASP A 398 -24.87 -7.40 22.24
C ASP A 398 -25.62 -6.57 23.31
N PRO A 399 -26.36 -5.50 22.93
CA PRO A 399 -27.12 -4.70 23.90
C PRO A 399 -28.13 -5.52 24.71
N ILE A 400 -28.75 -6.54 24.11
CA ILE A 400 -29.76 -7.38 24.77
C ILE A 400 -29.09 -8.46 25.61
N GLY A 401 -28.00 -9.05 25.09
CA GLY A 401 -27.18 -10.02 25.83
C GLY A 401 -26.67 -9.41 27.14
N ARG A 402 -26.10 -8.20 27.05
CA ARG A 402 -25.69 -7.38 28.19
C ARG A 402 -26.85 -7.10 29.15
N GLU A 403 -28.01 -6.69 28.66
CA GLU A 403 -29.17 -6.42 29.53
C GLU A 403 -29.61 -7.69 30.30
N GLN A 404 -29.63 -8.85 29.65
CA GLN A 404 -29.91 -10.12 30.33
C GLN A 404 -28.84 -10.49 31.35
N PHE A 405 -27.57 -10.18 31.08
CA PHE A 405 -26.48 -10.43 32.00
C PHE A 405 -26.54 -9.50 33.23
N ILE A 406 -26.86 -8.22 33.06
CA ILE A 406 -27.14 -7.28 34.17
C ILE A 406 -28.24 -7.84 35.08
N ARG A 407 -29.40 -8.21 34.50
CA ARG A 407 -30.53 -8.79 35.26
C ARG A 407 -30.17 -10.09 35.99
N PHE A 408 -29.24 -10.88 35.44
CA PHE A 408 -28.73 -12.09 36.09
C PHE A 408 -27.82 -11.73 37.28
N LEU A 409 -26.89 -10.79 37.10
CA LEU A 409 -25.99 -10.34 38.16
C LEU A 409 -26.74 -9.64 39.31
N ASP A 410 -27.78 -8.86 39.02
CA ASP A 410 -28.65 -8.22 40.03
C ASP A 410 -29.35 -9.27 40.91
N LYS A 411 -29.80 -10.38 40.31
CA LYS A 411 -30.44 -11.49 41.04
C LYS A 411 -29.45 -12.23 41.95
N GLU A 412 -28.17 -12.23 41.62
CA GLU A 412 -27.08 -12.82 42.40
C GLU A 412 -26.33 -11.80 43.27
N PHE A 413 -26.79 -10.53 43.33
CA PHE A 413 -26.15 -9.44 44.06
C PHE A 413 -24.65 -9.26 43.72
N SER A 414 -24.33 -9.29 42.42
CA SER A 414 -22.94 -9.18 41.90
C SER A 414 -22.77 -8.21 40.72
N GLY A 415 -23.73 -7.29 40.55
CA GLY A 415 -23.79 -6.33 39.44
C GLY A 415 -22.71 -5.22 39.47
N GLU A 416 -22.12 -4.95 40.64
CA GLU A 416 -21.03 -3.98 40.83
C GLU A 416 -19.81 -4.26 39.94
N ASN A 417 -19.49 -5.55 39.72
CA ASN A 417 -18.38 -5.98 38.86
C ASN A 417 -18.55 -5.51 37.40
N LEU A 418 -19.77 -5.60 36.87
CA LEU A 418 -20.05 -5.17 35.50
C LEU A 418 -20.11 -3.64 35.42
N LYS A 419 -20.75 -2.97 36.39
CA LYS A 419 -20.82 -1.50 36.43
C LYS A 419 -19.42 -0.86 36.46
N PHE A 420 -18.53 -1.36 37.32
CA PHE A 420 -17.12 -0.94 37.32
C PHE A 420 -16.46 -1.17 35.96
N TRP A 421 -16.60 -2.37 35.38
CA TRP A 421 -15.96 -2.68 34.10
C TRP A 421 -16.47 -1.77 32.96
N GLU A 422 -17.76 -1.47 32.94
CA GLU A 422 -18.37 -0.53 31.98
C GLU A 422 -17.90 0.91 32.20
N ALA A 423 -17.83 1.40 33.44
CA ALA A 423 -17.31 2.72 33.76
C ALA A 423 -15.84 2.88 33.31
N VAL A 424 -15.03 1.82 33.43
CA VAL A 424 -13.65 1.81 32.90
C VAL A 424 -13.62 1.76 31.37
N GLN A 425 -14.60 1.14 30.69
CA GLN A 425 -14.69 1.23 29.22
C GLN A 425 -15.13 2.63 28.77
N GLU A 426 -16.07 3.26 29.48
CA GLU A 426 -16.50 4.64 29.25
C GLU A 426 -15.32 5.61 29.36
N LEU A 427 -14.55 5.53 30.46
CA LEU A 427 -13.33 6.33 30.70
C LEU A 427 -12.38 6.34 29.51
N LYS A 428 -12.17 5.19 28.86
CA LYS A 428 -11.28 5.07 27.69
C LYS A 428 -11.74 5.87 26.49
N THR A 429 -13.06 6.06 26.35
CA THR A 429 -13.68 6.81 25.25
C THR A 429 -13.82 8.32 25.52
N LEU A 430 -13.68 8.76 26.77
CA LEU A 430 -13.92 10.16 27.14
C LEU A 430 -12.92 11.16 26.51
N PRO A 431 -13.35 12.41 26.24
CA PRO A 431 -12.43 13.50 25.91
C PRO A 431 -11.41 13.72 27.03
N GLN A 432 -10.17 14.11 26.68
CA GLN A 432 -9.06 14.19 27.64
C GLN A 432 -9.31 15.11 28.84
N ARG A 433 -10.17 16.14 28.69
CA ARG A 433 -10.56 17.06 29.77
C ARG A 433 -11.44 16.39 30.85
N ASP A 434 -12.20 15.36 30.49
CA ASP A 434 -13.21 14.72 31.33
C ASP A 434 -12.64 13.48 32.06
N VAL A 435 -11.47 12.99 31.61
CA VAL A 435 -10.75 11.82 32.16
C VAL A 435 -10.47 11.96 33.66
N GLN A 436 -9.98 13.11 34.12
CA GLN A 436 -9.59 13.29 35.53
C GLN A 436 -10.79 13.13 36.48
N ALA A 437 -11.89 13.81 36.17
CA ALA A 437 -13.12 13.74 36.97
C ALA A 437 -13.70 12.31 36.99
N LYS A 438 -13.71 11.62 35.83
CA LYS A 438 -14.20 10.24 35.76
C LYS A 438 -13.29 9.25 36.49
N VAL A 439 -11.98 9.50 36.55
CA VAL A 439 -11.06 8.67 37.36
C VAL A 439 -11.38 8.80 38.86
N GLU A 440 -11.60 10.01 39.34
CA GLU A 440 -11.97 10.29 40.74
C GLU A 440 -13.35 9.68 41.08
N GLU A 441 -14.32 9.79 40.18
CA GLU A 441 -15.64 9.12 40.27
C GLU A 441 -15.50 7.60 40.43
N ILE A 442 -14.79 6.93 39.51
CA ILE A 442 -14.60 5.46 39.53
C ILE A 442 -13.84 5.00 40.79
N TRP A 443 -12.82 5.76 41.21
CA TRP A 443 -12.11 5.43 42.44
C TRP A 443 -13.05 5.51 43.65
N ASN A 444 -13.78 6.62 43.80
CA ASN A 444 -14.66 6.85 44.94
C ASN A 444 -15.88 5.92 44.96
N GLU A 445 -16.38 5.46 43.81
CA GLU A 445 -17.54 4.55 43.75
C GLU A 445 -17.14 3.09 44.06
N TYR A 446 -15.99 2.60 43.58
CA TYR A 446 -15.67 1.16 43.55
C TYR A 446 -14.43 0.72 44.35
N LEU A 447 -13.45 1.59 44.60
CA LEU A 447 -12.12 1.20 45.13
C LEU A 447 -11.63 2.03 46.33
N GLY A 448 -12.24 3.17 46.62
CA GLY A 448 -11.94 3.99 47.79
C GLY A 448 -12.27 3.28 49.11
N ALA A 449 -11.68 3.76 50.21
CA ALA A 449 -11.94 3.20 51.54
C ALA A 449 -13.42 3.31 51.95
N ASP A 450 -14.09 4.38 51.52
CA ASP A 450 -15.51 4.67 51.76
C ASP A 450 -16.38 4.39 50.50
N ALA A 451 -15.96 3.45 49.64
CA ALA A 451 -16.62 3.15 48.38
C ALA A 451 -18.10 2.75 48.56
N SER A 452 -18.97 3.34 47.75
CA SER A 452 -20.43 3.09 47.78
C SER A 452 -20.84 1.76 47.15
N CYS A 453 -20.03 1.21 46.24
CA CYS A 453 -20.23 -0.07 45.56
C CYS A 453 -18.90 -0.83 45.44
N PRO A 454 -18.28 -1.24 46.57
CA PRO A 454 -16.93 -1.81 46.58
C PRO A 454 -16.84 -3.12 45.80
N ILE A 455 -15.86 -3.23 44.89
CA ILE A 455 -15.60 -4.43 44.11
C ILE A 455 -14.55 -5.34 44.78
N ASN A 456 -14.61 -6.64 44.50
CA ASN A 456 -13.59 -7.58 44.93
C ASN A 456 -12.44 -7.63 43.91
N VAL A 457 -11.25 -7.18 44.33
CA VAL A 457 -10.03 -7.14 43.51
C VAL A 457 -8.85 -7.65 44.35
N ASP A 458 -7.97 -8.46 43.76
CA ASP A 458 -6.78 -8.93 44.47
C ASP A 458 -5.85 -7.78 44.90
N SER A 459 -5.10 -8.00 46.00
CA SER A 459 -4.25 -6.98 46.60
C SER A 459 -3.16 -6.45 45.67
N GLN A 460 -2.68 -7.27 44.74
CA GLN A 460 -1.68 -6.87 43.75
C GLN A 460 -2.26 -5.89 42.73
N SER A 461 -3.45 -6.19 42.23
CA SER A 461 -4.19 -5.39 41.25
C SER A 461 -4.69 -4.08 41.87
N PHE A 462 -5.12 -4.13 43.14
CA PHE A 462 -5.45 -2.94 43.93
C PHE A 462 -4.26 -2.00 44.09
N GLU A 463 -3.14 -2.48 44.62
CA GLU A 463 -1.95 -1.65 44.86
C GLU A 463 -1.30 -1.14 43.57
N MET A 464 -1.38 -1.89 42.46
CA MET A 464 -0.91 -1.40 41.17
C MET A 464 -1.83 -0.31 40.59
N THR A 465 -3.16 -0.47 40.72
CA THR A 465 -4.14 0.55 40.31
C THR A 465 -3.94 1.84 41.10
N LYS A 466 -3.79 1.73 42.42
CA LYS A 466 -3.47 2.85 43.32
C LYS A 466 -2.17 3.57 42.95
N ARG A 467 -1.14 2.83 42.52
CA ARG A 467 0.13 3.43 42.03
C ARG A 467 -0.05 4.13 40.68
N ASN A 468 -0.87 3.60 39.78
CA ASN A 468 -1.20 4.30 38.52
C ASN A 468 -1.89 5.65 38.79
N LEU A 469 -2.72 5.74 39.84
CA LEU A 469 -3.40 6.95 40.25
C LEU A 469 -2.49 8.04 40.85
N GLU A 470 -1.19 7.79 41.03
CA GLU A 470 -0.20 8.86 41.26
C GLU A 470 -0.10 9.80 40.06
N LYS A 471 -0.41 9.31 38.85
CA LYS A 471 -0.51 10.10 37.62
C LYS A 471 -1.68 9.61 36.76
N PRO A 472 -2.92 10.02 37.09
CA PRO A 472 -4.13 9.53 36.44
C PRO A 472 -4.15 9.72 34.92
N ASP A 473 -4.66 8.69 34.24
CA ASP A 473 -4.96 8.67 32.82
C ASP A 473 -6.10 7.67 32.51
N ARG A 474 -6.46 7.54 31.23
CA ARG A 474 -7.55 6.66 30.79
C ARG A 474 -7.23 5.15 30.86
N TRP A 475 -6.01 4.77 31.27
CA TRP A 475 -5.55 3.38 31.41
C TRP A 475 -5.30 2.99 32.87
N SER A 476 -5.48 3.92 33.81
CA SER A 476 -5.10 3.73 35.22
C SER A 476 -5.77 2.52 35.88
N PHE A 477 -6.99 2.17 35.47
CA PHE A 477 -7.75 1.01 35.96
C PHE A 477 -7.60 -0.27 35.12
N ASP A 478 -6.75 -0.31 34.08
CA ASP A 478 -6.69 -1.47 33.14
C ASP A 478 -6.44 -2.81 33.84
N ILE A 479 -5.65 -2.79 34.91
CA ILE A 479 -5.27 -4.00 35.66
C ILE A 479 -6.46 -4.49 36.51
N ALA A 480 -7.11 -3.60 37.26
CA ALA A 480 -8.33 -3.93 38.00
C ALA A 480 -9.48 -4.37 37.06
N ALA A 481 -9.69 -3.68 35.93
CA ALA A 481 -10.71 -4.04 34.96
C ALA A 481 -10.42 -5.39 34.27
N ALA A 482 -9.16 -5.72 34.01
CA ALA A 482 -8.78 -7.05 33.51
C ALA A 482 -9.02 -8.15 34.55
N HIS A 483 -8.73 -7.89 35.83
CA HIS A 483 -9.03 -8.79 36.94
C HIS A 483 -10.54 -9.06 37.05
N VAL A 484 -11.35 -8.00 37.16
CA VAL A 484 -12.81 -8.09 37.29
C VAL A 484 -13.46 -8.75 36.05
N TYR A 485 -12.96 -8.46 34.85
CA TYR A 485 -13.41 -9.14 33.62
C TYR A 485 -13.10 -10.64 33.66
N HIS A 486 -11.92 -11.05 34.16
CA HIS A 486 -11.57 -12.46 34.31
C HIS A 486 -12.40 -13.16 35.39
N LEU A 487 -12.70 -12.48 36.49
CA LEU A 487 -13.60 -12.95 37.54
C LEU A 487 -15.01 -13.22 36.97
N MET A 488 -15.62 -12.22 36.32
CA MET A 488 -16.91 -12.39 35.64
C MET A 488 -16.88 -13.50 34.59
N LYS A 489 -15.80 -13.59 33.77
CA LYS A 489 -15.68 -14.60 32.71
C LYS A 489 -15.58 -16.03 33.25
N SER A 490 -14.85 -16.23 34.34
CA SER A 490 -14.63 -17.55 34.92
C SER A 490 -15.80 -18.03 35.79
N ASP A 491 -16.49 -17.12 36.47
CA ASP A 491 -17.59 -17.43 37.38
C ASP A 491 -18.98 -17.00 36.85
N SER A 492 -19.37 -15.73 36.99
CA SER A 492 -20.75 -15.27 36.74
C SER A 492 -21.24 -15.57 35.31
N TYR A 493 -20.40 -15.38 34.29
CA TYR A 493 -20.69 -15.74 32.89
C TYR A 493 -20.89 -17.25 32.71
N SER A 494 -20.03 -18.06 33.34
CA SER A 494 -20.12 -19.52 33.33
C SER A 494 -21.39 -20.01 34.04
N ARG A 495 -21.85 -19.31 35.09
CA ARG A 495 -23.14 -19.58 35.75
C ARG A 495 -24.32 -19.09 34.90
N TYR A 496 -24.24 -17.92 34.29
CA TYR A 496 -25.26 -17.38 33.37
C TYR A 496 -25.59 -18.34 32.22
N LEU A 497 -24.57 -18.86 31.50
CA LEU A 497 -24.79 -19.81 30.40
C LEU A 497 -25.43 -21.14 30.82
N ARG A 498 -25.36 -21.50 32.12
CA ARG A 498 -26.00 -22.70 32.69
C ARG A 498 -27.37 -22.40 33.31
N SER A 499 -27.73 -21.12 33.46
CA SER A 499 -28.97 -20.67 34.08
C SER A 499 -30.18 -20.89 33.18
N GLU A 500 -31.36 -20.98 33.79
CA GLU A 500 -32.62 -21.01 33.04
C GLU A 500 -32.88 -19.70 32.26
N MET A 501 -32.30 -18.57 32.69
CA MET A 501 -32.45 -17.28 31.97
C MET A 501 -31.83 -17.35 30.57
N TYR A 502 -30.63 -17.93 30.42
CA TYR A 502 -30.03 -18.12 29.11
C TYR A 502 -30.78 -19.19 28.29
N LYS A 503 -31.17 -20.32 28.92
CA LYS A 503 -31.89 -21.41 28.23
C LYS A 503 -33.27 -20.99 27.72
N ASP A 504 -34.04 -20.21 28.48
CA ASP A 504 -35.36 -19.73 28.06
C ASP A 504 -35.26 -18.82 26.83
N PHE A 505 -34.21 -17.97 26.73
CA PHE A 505 -33.93 -17.18 25.54
C PHE A 505 -33.48 -18.05 24.35
N LEU A 506 -32.56 -19.00 24.58
CA LEU A 506 -32.05 -19.89 23.54
C LEU A 506 -33.15 -20.76 22.92
N ASN A 507 -34.12 -21.19 23.74
CA ASN A 507 -35.27 -21.99 23.32
C ASN A 507 -36.45 -21.17 22.76
N GLY A 508 -36.34 -19.83 22.68
CA GLY A 508 -37.40 -18.96 22.18
C GLY A 508 -38.69 -19.01 23.03
N SER A 509 -38.57 -19.24 24.34
CA SER A 509 -39.69 -19.53 25.24
C SER A 509 -40.73 -18.40 25.28
N LYS A 510 -41.85 -18.57 24.57
CA LYS A 510 -43.07 -17.74 24.67
C LYS A 510 -43.80 -17.90 26.02
N LYS A 511 -43.11 -17.65 27.15
CA LYS A 511 -43.73 -17.58 28.48
C LYS A 511 -44.02 -16.12 28.82
N LYS A 512 -45.28 -15.70 28.60
CA LYS A 512 -45.83 -14.47 29.20
C LYS A 512 -45.65 -14.56 30.72
N THR A 513 -44.68 -13.84 31.27
CA THR A 513 -44.53 -13.70 32.71
C THR A 513 -45.70 -12.85 33.22
N SER A 514 -46.78 -13.52 33.62
CA SER A 514 -47.93 -12.86 34.24
C SER A 514 -47.51 -12.32 35.59
N VAL A 515 -47.11 -11.05 35.63
CA VAL A 515 -46.87 -10.32 36.87
C VAL A 515 -48.21 -10.19 37.58
N LYS A 516 -48.47 -11.08 38.55
CA LYS A 516 -49.58 -10.94 39.48
C LYS A 516 -49.35 -9.69 40.33
N GLY A 517 -49.83 -8.55 39.85
CA GLY A 517 -49.83 -7.30 40.61
C GLY A 517 -50.57 -7.48 41.93
N ILE A 518 -49.90 -7.12 43.02
CA ILE A 518 -50.51 -7.02 44.35
C ILE A 518 -51.58 -5.93 44.28
N ARG A 519 -52.86 -6.31 44.41
CA ARG A 519 -53.95 -5.35 44.53
C ARG A 519 -53.91 -4.69 45.92
N SER A 520 -53.42 -3.46 46.01
CA SER A 520 -53.75 -2.60 47.15
C SER A 520 -55.22 -2.20 47.07
N ILE A 521 -55.97 -2.45 48.15
CA ILE A 521 -57.33 -1.96 48.30
C ILE A 521 -57.24 -0.50 48.74
N VAL A 522 -57.64 0.42 47.86
CA VAL A 522 -58.19 1.72 48.27
C VAL A 522 -59.37 2.02 47.35
N SER A 523 -60.58 1.83 47.87
CA SER A 523 -61.82 2.25 47.22
C SER A 523 -62.08 3.73 47.53
N PHE A 524 -62.22 4.57 46.50
CA PHE A 524 -62.91 5.84 46.62
C PHE A 524 -64.18 5.84 45.77
N THR A 525 -65.30 6.12 46.42
CA THR A 525 -66.61 6.33 45.82
C THR A 525 -66.75 7.79 45.40
N GLY A 526 -67.17 8.04 44.15
CA GLY A 526 -67.46 9.37 43.62
C GLY A 526 -68.54 9.25 42.54
N ARG A 527 -69.60 10.07 42.62
CA ARG A 527 -70.84 9.87 41.85
C ARG A 527 -70.79 10.51 40.46
N LYS A 528 -71.53 9.88 39.55
CA LYS A 528 -72.23 10.44 38.37
C LYS A 528 -72.68 11.91 38.52
N ASP A 529 -72.69 12.66 37.43
CA ASP A 529 -73.94 12.98 36.67
C ASP A 529 -73.65 13.64 35.28
N PRO A 530 -74.65 13.84 34.37
CA PRO A 530 -74.45 13.58 32.91
C PRO A 530 -74.77 14.73 31.91
N ALA A 531 -74.63 14.40 30.60
CA ALA A 531 -75.13 15.09 29.39
C ALA A 531 -74.49 16.46 29.05
N GLY A 532 -74.46 16.96 27.80
CA GLY A 532 -74.67 16.42 26.44
C GLY A 532 -73.57 17.04 25.51
N SER A 533 -73.53 16.86 24.19
CA SER A 533 -74.51 16.45 23.18
C SER A 533 -73.84 15.69 22.03
#